data_AF-A0A518II22-F1
#
_entry.id   AF-A0A518II22-F1
#
_cell.length_a   1.000
_cell.length_b   1.000
_cell.length_c   1.000
_cell.angle_alpha   90.00
_cell.angle_beta   90.00
_cell.angle_gamma   90.00
#
_symmetry.space_group_name_H-M   'P 1'
#
loop_
_entity.id
_entity.type
_entity.pdbx_description
1 polymer ?
#
loop_
_entity_poly.entity_id
_entity_poly.type
_entity_poly.pdbx_seq_one_letter_code
_entity_poly.pdbx_strand_id
1 'polypeptide(L)'
;MSQLRYSEKQIMPLLADCLVDTLGLDDDEALDPMTDLDRRIDQYLKDINEWNAFDFADFSYVIECLFHFECSPKEWKAFFGVDCGYQSEEEWVEQVGQNLTFKALVEFIAERAPYIRFQPVTVIDRACGPAGAFYGLEELSGKFFSATCRVTPSTKILDAFRGRQLEKFWGELQWRSGAKLTDLKSFWFLLEGCGCLMFFLALFVAFVIFLPNGDYLFLTVTILSAYTMWRVISLCCYWSNPLPPELQTFRDLAVWIANHDCDAVRPSVKSGP
;
A
#
# COMPACT_ATOMS: atom_id res chain seq x y z
N MET A 1 4.56 0.83 29.36
CA MET A 1 4.16 -0.22 28.39
C MET A 1 4.58 0.28 27.02
N SER A 2 5.45 -0.43 26.29
CA SER A 2 5.78 -0.03 24.92
C SER A 2 4.51 -0.16 24.08
N GLN A 3 4.05 0.95 23.51
CA GLN A 3 2.98 0.93 22.51
C GLN A 3 3.50 0.09 21.34
N LEU A 4 2.74 -0.93 20.93
CA LEU A 4 3.09 -1.71 19.75
C LEU A 4 2.93 -0.80 18.53
N ARG A 5 3.99 -0.64 17.75
CA ARG A 5 4.07 0.24 16.57
C ARG A 5 4.78 -0.51 15.44
N TYR A 6 4.50 -0.11 14.20
CA TYR A 6 5.19 -0.65 13.04
C TYR A 6 6.63 -0.15 12.97
N SER A 7 7.53 -0.96 12.40
CA SER A 7 8.94 -0.59 12.25
C SER A 7 9.19 0.20 10.96
N GLU A 8 10.35 0.88 10.91
CA GLU A 8 10.80 1.59 9.70
C GLU A 8 10.82 0.68 8.47
N LYS A 9 11.22 -0.59 8.65
CA LYS A 9 11.26 -1.60 7.58
C LYS A 9 9.90 -1.97 7.00
N GLN A 10 8.81 -1.66 7.72
CA GLN A 10 7.44 -1.92 7.27
C GLN A 10 6.80 -0.70 6.64
N ILE A 11 7.08 0.49 7.18
CA ILE A 11 6.47 1.75 6.71
C ILE A 11 7.21 2.29 5.48
N MET A 12 8.55 2.29 5.51
CA MET A 12 9.33 3.03 4.53
C MET A 12 9.19 2.50 3.08
N PRO A 13 9.13 1.17 2.82
CA PRO A 13 8.89 0.70 1.46
C PRO A 13 7.57 1.22 0.86
N LEU A 14 6.51 1.25 1.67
CA LEU A 14 5.22 1.78 1.24
C LEU A 14 5.26 3.29 1.03
N LEU A 15 6.00 4.00 1.89
CA LEU A 15 6.19 5.44 1.75
C LEU A 15 7.02 5.78 0.51
N ALA A 16 8.02 4.97 0.16
CA ALA A 16 8.82 5.12 -1.03
C ALA A 16 7.97 4.93 -2.29
N ASP A 17 7.21 3.84 -2.38
CA ASP A 17 6.27 3.58 -3.49
C ASP A 17 5.27 4.74 -3.63
N CYS A 18 4.69 5.19 -2.51
CA CYS A 18 3.78 6.33 -2.47
C CYS A 18 4.42 7.61 -2.99
N LEU A 19 5.68 7.86 -2.65
CA LEU A 19 6.40 9.06 -3.07
C LEU A 19 6.66 9.05 -4.58
N VAL A 20 7.10 7.91 -5.12
CA VAL A 20 7.28 7.71 -6.57
C VAL A 20 5.96 7.93 -7.32
N ASP A 21 4.88 7.32 -6.84
CA ASP A 21 3.54 7.48 -7.43
C ASP A 21 3.05 8.94 -7.38
N THR A 22 3.28 9.64 -6.26
CA THR A 22 2.84 11.05 -6.08
C THR A 22 3.62 12.00 -6.99
N LEU A 23 4.91 11.74 -7.16
CA LEU A 23 5.79 12.56 -7.98
C LEU A 23 5.70 12.20 -9.47
N GLY A 24 5.11 11.05 -9.81
CA GLY A 24 5.07 10.55 -11.18
C GLY A 24 6.45 10.24 -11.76
N LEU A 25 7.39 9.83 -10.90
CA LEU A 25 8.75 9.47 -11.31
C LEU A 25 8.77 8.08 -11.94
N ASP A 26 9.63 7.89 -12.94
CA ASP A 26 10.00 6.56 -13.40
C ASP A 26 10.99 5.90 -12.41
N ASP A 27 11.03 4.56 -12.36
CA ASP A 27 11.84 3.78 -11.40
C ASP A 27 13.35 4.12 -11.43
N ASP A 28 13.86 4.69 -12.53
CA ASP A 28 15.26 5.10 -12.70
C ASP A 28 15.55 6.56 -12.31
N GLU A 29 14.51 7.38 -12.14
CA GLU A 29 14.61 8.77 -11.69
C GLU A 29 14.46 8.90 -10.17
N ALA A 30 13.79 7.94 -9.54
CA ALA A 30 13.58 7.89 -8.11
C ALA A 30 14.86 7.45 -7.35
N LEU A 31 15.53 8.39 -6.68
CA LEU A 31 16.51 8.04 -5.65
C LEU A 31 15.81 7.24 -4.55
N ASP A 32 16.29 6.04 -4.22
CA ASP A 32 15.68 5.21 -3.18
C ASP A 32 15.82 5.87 -1.80
N PRO A 33 14.71 6.38 -1.20
CA PRO A 33 14.75 7.04 0.10
C PRO A 33 15.08 6.06 1.25
N MET A 34 15.03 4.74 1.02
CA MET A 34 15.45 3.73 1.99
C MET A 34 16.96 3.75 2.27
N THR A 35 17.76 4.35 1.39
CA THR A 35 19.23 4.37 1.52
C THR A 35 19.72 5.30 2.64
N ASP A 36 18.96 6.33 2.96
CA ASP A 36 19.26 7.29 4.03
C ASP A 36 17.98 7.86 4.65
N LEU A 37 17.51 7.24 5.74
CA LEU A 37 16.33 7.69 6.48
C LEU A 37 16.53 9.03 7.19
N ASP A 38 17.78 9.40 7.51
CA ASP A 38 18.09 10.66 8.17
C ASP A 38 18.18 11.81 7.14
N ARG A 39 18.05 11.50 5.84
CA ARG A 39 17.97 12.50 4.78
C ARG A 39 16.73 13.37 4.96
N ARG A 40 16.94 14.68 4.78
CA ARG A 40 15.88 15.67 4.83
C ARG A 40 14.99 15.59 3.58
N ILE A 41 13.69 15.67 3.78
CA ILE A 41 12.69 15.55 2.72
C ILE A 41 12.84 16.69 1.71
N ASP A 42 13.13 17.92 2.16
CA ASP A 42 13.32 19.05 1.24
C ASP A 42 14.57 18.90 0.37
N GLN A 43 15.67 18.38 0.93
CA GLN A 43 16.89 18.11 0.16
C GLN A 43 16.63 17.01 -0.87
N TYR A 44 15.94 15.94 -0.47
CA TYR A 44 15.53 14.88 -1.39
C TYR A 44 14.75 15.45 -2.58
N LEU A 45 13.69 16.22 -2.32
CA LEU A 45 12.84 16.81 -3.36
C LEU A 45 13.59 17.82 -4.23
N LYS A 46 14.56 18.57 -3.68
CA LYS A 46 15.40 19.49 -4.46
C LYS A 46 16.35 18.75 -5.40
N ASP A 47 16.91 17.63 -4.96
CA ASP A 47 17.87 16.85 -5.75
C ASP A 47 17.21 16.22 -6.98
N ILE A 48 15.90 15.93 -6.91
CA ILE A 48 15.08 15.47 -8.04
C ILE A 48 14.29 16.61 -8.71
N ASN A 49 14.52 17.87 -8.33
CA ASN A 49 13.88 19.07 -8.87
C ASN A 49 12.34 19.14 -8.71
N GLU A 50 11.77 18.44 -7.73
CA GLU A 50 10.32 18.37 -7.48
C GLU A 50 9.85 19.25 -6.30
N TRP A 51 10.76 19.89 -5.57
CA TRP A 51 10.42 20.68 -4.38
C TRP A 51 9.31 21.72 -4.59
N ASN A 52 9.31 22.42 -5.73
CA ASN A 52 8.34 23.47 -6.01
C ASN A 52 6.98 22.94 -6.51
N ALA A 53 6.96 21.71 -7.03
CA ALA A 53 5.76 21.07 -7.56
C ALA A 53 5.07 20.17 -6.53
N PHE A 54 5.77 19.85 -5.43
CA PHE A 54 5.27 18.93 -4.42
C PHE A 54 4.05 19.46 -3.67
N ASP A 55 2.93 18.75 -3.79
CA ASP A 55 1.71 19.05 -3.03
C ASP A 55 1.69 18.25 -1.71
N PHE A 56 2.09 18.92 -0.63
CA PHE A 56 2.06 18.34 0.71
C PHE A 56 0.65 17.95 1.17
N ALA A 57 -0.40 18.61 0.69
CA ALA A 57 -1.77 18.29 1.09
C ALA A 57 -2.23 16.98 0.45
N ASP A 58 -1.95 16.80 -0.84
CA ASP A 58 -2.24 15.53 -1.54
C ASP A 58 -1.40 14.40 -0.96
N PHE A 59 -0.09 14.61 -0.78
CA PHE A 59 0.80 13.61 -0.16
C PHE A 59 0.33 13.19 1.23
N SER A 60 -0.10 14.13 2.07
CA SER A 60 -0.66 13.84 3.40
C SER A 60 -1.92 12.98 3.31
N TYR A 61 -2.82 13.30 2.38
CA TYR A 61 -4.05 12.54 2.16
C TYR A 61 -3.78 11.12 1.68
N VAL A 62 -2.82 10.93 0.78
CA VAL A 62 -2.41 9.60 0.30
C VAL A 62 -1.81 8.78 1.43
N ILE A 63 -0.96 9.37 2.29
CA ILE A 63 -0.41 8.70 3.48
C ILE A 63 -1.52 8.26 4.44
N GLU A 64 -2.48 9.13 4.74
CA GLU A 64 -3.64 8.80 5.59
C GLU A 64 -4.43 7.61 5.04
N CYS A 65 -4.69 7.62 3.72
CA CYS A 65 -5.36 6.53 3.02
C CYS A 65 -4.55 5.23 3.05
N LEU A 66 -3.23 5.32 2.88
CA LEU A 66 -2.34 4.16 2.78
C LEU A 66 -2.15 3.46 4.14
N PHE A 67 -2.02 4.24 5.21
CA PHE A 67 -1.76 3.69 6.55
C PHE A 67 -3.00 3.61 7.45
N HIS A 68 -4.16 4.06 6.96
CA HIS A 68 -5.47 4.00 7.61
C HIS A 68 -5.52 4.75 8.95
N PHE A 69 -5.04 5.99 8.95
CA PHE A 69 -5.22 6.90 10.07
C PHE A 69 -5.73 8.25 9.56
N GLU A 70 -6.39 9.00 10.44
CA GLU A 70 -6.80 10.38 10.16
C GLU A 70 -5.88 11.32 10.96
N CYS A 71 -5.46 12.41 10.34
CA CYS A 71 -4.65 13.44 10.98
C CYS A 71 -5.22 14.81 10.63
N SER A 72 -5.23 15.72 11.60
CA SER A 72 -5.82 17.03 11.35
C SER A 72 -4.94 17.83 10.37
N PRO A 73 -5.52 18.67 9.50
CA PRO A 73 -4.73 19.55 8.64
C PRO A 73 -3.76 20.46 9.43
N LYS A 74 -4.09 20.76 10.70
CA LYS A 74 -3.21 21.53 11.59
C LYS A 74 -1.97 20.74 12.01
N GLU A 75 -2.12 19.46 12.31
CA GLU A 75 -0.98 18.60 12.64
C GLU A 75 -0.07 18.40 11.44
N TRP A 76 -0.61 18.19 10.25
CA TRP A 76 0.20 18.11 9.03
C TRP A 76 0.94 19.40 8.72
N LYS A 77 0.25 20.55 8.81
CA LYS A 77 0.89 21.86 8.65
C LYS A 77 2.00 22.10 9.68
N ALA A 78 1.79 21.70 10.92
CA ALA A 78 2.81 21.79 11.96
C ALA A 78 4.00 20.86 11.68
N PHE A 79 3.74 19.64 11.19
CA PHE A 79 4.78 18.67 10.87
C PHE A 79 5.65 19.12 9.69
N PHE A 80 5.03 19.55 8.58
CA PHE A 80 5.74 20.02 7.39
C PHE A 80 6.17 21.49 7.46
N GLY A 81 5.71 22.25 8.47
CA GLY A 81 5.98 23.69 8.58
C GLY A 81 5.30 24.53 7.50
N VAL A 82 4.22 24.05 6.90
CA VAL A 82 3.48 24.74 5.84
C VAL A 82 2.51 25.75 6.48
N ASP A 83 2.38 26.95 5.87
CA ASP A 83 1.54 28.06 6.34
C ASP A 83 1.91 28.61 7.75
N CYS A 84 3.12 28.34 8.23
CA CYS A 84 3.60 28.81 9.54
C CYS A 84 4.15 30.24 9.54
N GLY A 85 4.14 30.94 8.40
CA GLY A 85 4.48 32.37 8.31
C GLY A 85 5.97 32.71 8.38
N TYR A 86 6.86 31.74 8.08
CA TYR A 86 8.30 31.96 7.99
C TYR A 86 8.64 33.02 6.92
N GLN A 87 9.59 33.89 7.24
CA GLN A 87 10.00 35.02 6.40
C GLN A 87 11.07 34.63 5.36
N SER A 88 11.80 33.53 5.59
CA SER A 88 12.78 33.00 4.63
C SER A 88 12.83 31.46 4.64
N GLU A 89 13.40 30.89 3.58
CA GLU A 89 13.68 29.45 3.50
C GLU A 89 14.66 29.01 4.59
N GLU A 90 15.67 29.83 4.91
CA GLU A 90 16.65 29.53 5.96
C GLU A 90 15.99 29.43 7.34
N GLU A 91 15.03 30.32 7.63
CA GLU A 91 14.23 30.27 8.86
C GLU A 91 13.38 29.01 8.91
N TRP A 92 12.73 28.61 7.80
CA TRP A 92 12.00 27.34 7.74
C TRP A 92 12.93 26.14 7.92
N VAL A 93 14.13 26.16 7.32
CA VAL A 93 15.11 25.09 7.47
C VAL A 93 15.55 24.95 8.92
N GLU A 94 15.86 26.05 9.59
CA GLU A 94 16.29 26.05 11.00
C GLU A 94 15.19 25.54 11.94
N GLN A 95 13.94 25.97 11.72
CA GLN A 95 12.83 25.66 12.63
C GLN A 95 12.20 24.29 12.35
N VAL A 96 12.15 23.85 11.09
CA VAL A 96 11.42 22.65 10.65
C VAL A 96 12.30 21.74 9.80
N GLY A 97 12.92 22.26 8.74
CA GLY A 97 13.59 21.46 7.72
C GLY A 97 14.71 20.57 8.26
N GLN A 98 15.44 20.99 9.30
CA GLN A 98 16.48 20.19 9.96
C GLN A 98 15.94 18.88 10.57
N ASN A 99 14.69 18.89 11.04
CA ASN A 99 14.05 17.74 11.68
C ASN A 99 13.09 16.99 10.73
N LEU A 100 12.80 17.58 9.56
CA LEU A 100 11.93 16.99 8.55
C LEU A 100 12.68 15.93 7.73
N THR A 101 12.93 14.78 8.33
CA THR A 101 13.59 13.63 7.72
C THR A 101 12.59 12.52 7.39
N PHE A 102 12.97 11.57 6.53
CA PHE A 102 12.15 10.39 6.27
C PHE A 102 11.92 9.57 7.55
N LYS A 103 12.93 9.50 8.42
CA LYS A 103 12.81 8.88 9.74
C LYS A 103 11.73 9.53 10.59
N ALA A 104 11.71 10.87 10.68
CA ALA A 104 10.70 11.59 11.44
C ALA A 104 9.28 11.34 10.89
N LEU A 105 9.14 11.24 9.57
CA LEU A 105 7.86 10.90 8.92
C LEU A 105 7.42 9.46 9.21
N VAL A 106 8.36 8.52 9.16
CA VAL A 106 8.11 7.13 9.53
C VAL A 106 7.69 7.00 10.99
N GLU A 107 8.36 7.71 11.90
CA GLU A 107 7.99 7.77 13.32
C GLU A 107 6.59 8.37 13.48
N PHE A 108 6.31 9.48 12.79
CA PHE A 108 4.99 10.14 12.80
C PHE A 108 3.86 9.20 12.38
N ILE A 109 4.09 8.39 11.33
CA ILE A 109 3.15 7.37 10.84
C ILE A 109 3.05 6.22 11.86
N ALA A 110 4.17 5.72 12.37
CA ALA A 110 4.22 4.62 13.34
C ALA A 110 3.43 4.92 14.63
N GLU A 111 3.33 6.19 15.00
CA GLU A 111 2.56 6.65 16.15
C GLU A 111 1.05 6.66 15.95
N ARG A 112 0.59 6.80 14.69
CA ARG A 112 -0.82 6.99 14.34
C ARG A 112 -1.43 5.78 13.67
N ALA A 113 -0.62 4.99 12.96
CA ALA A 113 -1.08 3.83 12.23
C ALA A 113 -1.67 2.78 13.19
N PRO A 114 -2.90 2.29 12.94
CA PRO A 114 -3.54 1.28 13.76
C PRO A 114 -2.75 -0.04 13.69
N TYR A 115 -2.19 -0.48 14.82
CA TYR A 115 -1.42 -1.71 14.88
C TYR A 115 -2.31 -2.96 14.90
N ILE A 116 -1.94 -3.98 14.11
CA ILE A 116 -2.53 -5.32 14.13
C ILE A 116 -1.51 -6.32 14.65
N ARG A 117 -1.97 -7.16 15.57
CA ARG A 117 -1.12 -8.11 16.28
C ARG A 117 -1.09 -9.47 15.58
N PHE A 118 0.07 -9.88 15.09
CA PHE A 118 0.30 -11.22 14.53
C PHE A 118 1.12 -12.15 15.44
N GLN A 119 1.58 -11.66 16.60
CA GLN A 119 2.45 -12.42 17.50
C GLN A 119 1.76 -13.66 18.09
N PRO A 120 2.54 -14.71 18.43
CA PRO A 120 2.02 -15.91 19.08
C PRO A 120 1.18 -15.61 20.32
N VAL A 121 0.09 -16.36 20.45
CA VAL A 121 -0.84 -16.29 21.60
C VAL A 121 -0.77 -17.58 22.40
N THR A 122 -1.10 -17.51 23.70
CA THR A 122 -1.07 -18.69 24.55
C THR A 122 -2.38 -19.46 24.39
N VAL A 123 -2.28 -20.73 23.97
CA VAL A 123 -3.39 -21.67 23.85
C VAL A 123 -3.02 -22.92 24.64
N ILE A 124 -3.76 -23.24 25.70
CA ILE A 124 -3.52 -24.39 26.58
C ILE A 124 -2.05 -24.41 27.05
N ASP A 125 -1.62 -23.33 27.71
CA ASP A 125 -0.28 -23.13 28.29
C ASP A 125 0.89 -23.25 27.30
N ARG A 126 0.64 -23.14 26.00
CA ARG A 126 1.66 -23.16 24.95
C ARG A 126 1.51 -21.97 24.02
N ALA A 127 2.63 -21.36 23.64
CA ALA A 127 2.66 -20.33 22.62
C ALA A 127 2.31 -20.95 21.26
N CYS A 128 1.27 -20.44 20.62
CA CYS A 128 0.78 -20.87 19.32
C CYS A 128 0.90 -19.70 18.33
N GLY A 129 1.91 -19.77 17.46
CA GLY A 129 2.12 -18.80 16.38
C GLY A 129 0.94 -18.73 15.41
N PRO A 130 0.48 -19.85 14.83
CA PRO A 130 -0.63 -19.83 13.86
C PRO A 130 -1.94 -19.27 14.43
N ALA A 131 -2.22 -19.49 15.72
CA ALA A 131 -3.40 -18.89 16.36
C ALA A 131 -3.27 -17.37 16.46
N GLY A 132 -2.08 -16.86 16.80
CA GLY A 132 -1.80 -15.43 16.85
C GLY A 132 -1.91 -14.76 15.48
N ALA A 133 -1.32 -15.39 14.46
CA ALA A 133 -1.44 -14.94 13.09
C ALA A 133 -2.90 -14.94 12.60
N PHE A 134 -3.68 -15.96 12.94
CA PHE A 134 -5.10 -16.01 12.60
C PHE A 134 -5.91 -14.89 13.27
N TYR A 135 -5.65 -14.58 14.54
CA TYR A 135 -6.31 -13.43 15.19
C TYR A 135 -5.96 -12.10 14.53
N GLY A 136 -4.71 -11.93 14.08
CA GLY A 136 -4.31 -10.77 13.29
C GLY A 136 -5.06 -10.68 11.95
N LEU A 137 -5.25 -11.82 11.27
CA LEU A 137 -6.04 -11.89 10.03
C LEU A 137 -7.53 -11.55 10.26
N GLU A 138 -8.10 -12.05 11.36
CA GLU A 138 -9.48 -11.75 11.74
C GLU A 138 -9.63 -10.25 12.07
N GLU A 139 -8.70 -9.67 12.83
CA GLU A 139 -8.67 -8.24 13.15
C GLU A 139 -8.51 -7.37 11.89
N LEU A 140 -7.62 -7.76 10.97
CA LEU A 140 -7.41 -7.09 9.69
C LEU A 140 -8.69 -7.07 8.86
N SER A 141 -9.36 -8.21 8.74
CA SER A 141 -10.64 -8.29 8.04
C SER A 141 -11.70 -7.42 8.75
N GLY A 142 -11.88 -7.56 10.06
CA GLY A 142 -12.91 -6.81 10.78
C GLY A 142 -12.73 -5.29 10.74
N LYS A 143 -11.49 -4.78 10.73
CA LYS A 143 -11.21 -3.34 10.77
C LYS A 143 -11.20 -2.67 9.41
N PHE A 144 -10.61 -3.30 8.39
CA PHE A 144 -10.31 -2.62 7.12
C PHE A 144 -11.08 -3.18 5.92
N PHE A 145 -11.55 -4.44 5.99
CA PHE A 145 -12.16 -5.10 4.84
C PHE A 145 -13.38 -5.92 5.23
N SER A 146 -14.57 -5.47 4.85
CA SER A 146 -15.81 -6.20 5.08
C SER A 146 -15.83 -7.54 4.33
N ALA A 147 -15.35 -8.59 4.98
CA ALA A 147 -15.38 -9.95 4.46
C ALA A 147 -16.83 -10.35 4.15
N THR A 148 -17.04 -11.01 3.02
CA THR A 148 -18.38 -11.49 2.60
C THR A 148 -18.94 -12.55 3.52
N CYS A 149 -18.08 -13.22 4.29
CA CYS A 149 -18.48 -14.24 5.24
C CYS A 149 -17.62 -14.18 6.52
N ARG A 150 -18.09 -14.87 7.56
CA ARG A 150 -17.32 -15.02 8.80
C ARG A 150 -16.03 -15.79 8.51
N VAL A 151 -14.89 -15.17 8.83
CA VAL A 151 -13.57 -15.76 8.67
C VAL A 151 -13.37 -16.85 9.72
N THR A 152 -13.06 -18.06 9.28
CA THR A 152 -12.66 -19.20 10.11
C THR A 152 -11.38 -19.81 9.53
N PRO A 153 -10.59 -20.60 10.29
CA PRO A 153 -9.36 -21.18 9.76
C PRO A 153 -9.58 -22.05 8.50
N SER A 154 -10.72 -22.74 8.40
CA SER A 154 -11.08 -23.56 7.24
C SER A 154 -11.72 -22.77 6.09
N THR A 155 -12.06 -21.49 6.30
CA THR A 155 -12.65 -20.65 5.25
C THR A 155 -11.61 -20.45 4.13
N LYS A 156 -12.03 -20.62 2.88
CA LYS A 156 -11.18 -20.30 1.73
C LYS A 156 -11.07 -18.78 1.62
N ILE A 157 -9.88 -18.29 1.33
CA ILE A 157 -9.64 -16.84 1.21
C ILE A 157 -10.54 -16.24 0.12
N LEU A 158 -10.71 -16.95 -1.00
CA LEU A 158 -11.59 -16.55 -2.10
C LEU A 158 -13.08 -16.52 -1.76
N ASP A 159 -13.53 -17.16 -0.67
CA ASP A 159 -14.93 -17.09 -0.24
C ASP A 159 -15.18 -15.83 0.62
N ALA A 160 -14.12 -15.26 1.20
CA ALA A 160 -14.15 -14.04 2.00
C ALA A 160 -13.78 -12.78 1.20
N PHE A 161 -12.85 -12.90 0.23
CA PHE A 161 -12.34 -11.78 -0.56
C PHE A 161 -12.13 -12.18 -2.03
N ARG A 162 -12.61 -11.36 -2.97
CA ARG A 162 -12.42 -11.57 -4.42
C ARG A 162 -12.07 -10.27 -5.15
N GLY A 163 -11.43 -10.41 -6.31
CA GLY A 163 -11.01 -9.30 -7.17
C GLY A 163 -10.22 -8.25 -6.39
N ARG A 164 -10.56 -6.97 -6.57
CA ARG A 164 -9.87 -5.84 -5.92
C ARG A 164 -9.86 -5.89 -4.39
N GLN A 165 -10.85 -6.49 -3.74
CA GLN A 165 -10.84 -6.62 -2.28
C GLN A 165 -9.75 -7.59 -1.81
N LEU A 166 -9.51 -8.66 -2.57
CA LEU A 166 -8.44 -9.61 -2.28
C LEU A 166 -7.07 -8.95 -2.41
N GLU A 167 -6.85 -8.19 -3.47
CA GLU A 167 -5.59 -7.45 -3.69
C GLU A 167 -5.31 -6.47 -2.55
N LYS A 168 -6.30 -5.68 -2.13
CA LYS A 168 -6.15 -4.74 -1.03
C LYS A 168 -5.88 -5.45 0.30
N PHE A 169 -6.64 -6.50 0.61
CA PHE A 169 -6.41 -7.31 1.80
C PHE A 169 -4.99 -7.92 1.82
N TRP A 170 -4.53 -8.42 0.67
CA TRP A 170 -3.21 -9.02 0.54
C TRP A 170 -2.07 -8.01 0.70
N GLY A 171 -2.19 -6.84 0.08
CA GLY A 171 -1.24 -5.75 0.24
C GLY A 171 -1.14 -5.30 1.70
N GLU A 172 -2.29 -5.09 2.36
CA GLU A 172 -2.33 -4.75 3.79
C GLU A 172 -1.69 -5.82 4.67
N LEU A 173 -1.95 -7.09 4.37
CA LEU A 173 -1.38 -8.20 5.11
C LEU A 173 0.15 -8.23 4.99
N GLN A 174 0.67 -8.08 3.78
CA GLN A 174 2.09 -8.16 3.46
C GLN A 174 2.89 -7.11 4.24
N TRP A 175 2.46 -5.85 4.23
CA TRP A 175 3.21 -4.79 4.92
C TRP A 175 3.07 -4.86 6.44
N ARG A 176 1.87 -5.20 6.96
CA ARG A 176 1.61 -5.23 8.41
C ARG A 176 2.22 -6.44 9.12
N SER A 177 2.20 -7.60 8.47
CA SER A 177 2.90 -8.77 9.00
C SER A 177 4.41 -8.65 8.81
N GLY A 178 4.87 -7.93 7.78
CA GLY A 178 6.28 -7.93 7.37
C GLY A 178 6.69 -9.22 6.68
N ALA A 179 5.74 -10.13 6.46
CA ALA A 179 5.99 -11.40 5.82
C ALA A 179 6.07 -11.22 4.29
N LYS A 180 7.07 -11.84 3.66
CA LYS A 180 7.30 -11.76 2.20
C LYS A 180 6.30 -12.61 1.43
N LEU A 181 5.05 -12.19 1.41
CA LEU A 181 4.02 -12.80 0.57
C LEU A 181 4.33 -12.50 -0.91
N THR A 182 3.93 -13.42 -1.80
CA THR A 182 4.03 -13.20 -3.25
C THR A 182 3.04 -12.10 -3.68
N ASP A 183 3.49 -11.15 -4.49
CA ASP A 183 2.65 -10.06 -4.98
C ASP A 183 1.55 -10.58 -5.91
N LEU A 184 0.29 -10.33 -5.55
CA LEU A 184 -0.87 -10.62 -6.41
C LEU A 184 -1.09 -9.53 -7.49
N LYS A 185 -0.52 -8.33 -7.30
CA LYS A 185 -0.77 -7.14 -8.13
C LYS A 185 -0.40 -7.33 -9.61
N SER A 186 0.67 -8.06 -9.89
CA SER A 186 1.23 -8.17 -11.25
C SER A 186 0.28 -8.81 -12.27
N PHE A 187 -0.51 -9.81 -11.84
CA PHE A 187 -1.39 -10.54 -12.75
C PHE A 187 -2.53 -9.67 -13.30
N TRP A 188 -3.11 -8.82 -12.45
CA TRP A 188 -4.28 -8.00 -12.80
C TRP A 188 -3.92 -6.69 -13.47
N PHE A 189 -2.83 -6.06 -13.04
CA PHE A 189 -2.32 -4.83 -13.64
C PHE A 189 -1.97 -5.02 -15.12
N LEU A 190 -1.35 -6.14 -15.49
CA LEU A 190 -0.98 -6.42 -16.87
C LEU A 190 -2.21 -6.62 -17.77
N LEU A 191 -3.24 -7.29 -17.25
CA LEU A 191 -4.49 -7.53 -17.96
C LEU A 191 -5.31 -6.23 -18.13
N GLU A 192 -5.36 -5.39 -17.07
CA GLU A 192 -6.03 -4.09 -17.08
C GLU A 192 -5.29 -3.10 -18.01
N GLY A 193 -3.96 -3.03 -17.91
CA GLY A 193 -3.10 -2.17 -18.74
C GLY A 193 -3.15 -2.51 -20.23
N CYS A 194 -3.05 -3.79 -20.60
CA CYS A 194 -3.21 -4.21 -22.00
C CYS A 194 -4.61 -3.90 -22.53
N GLY A 195 -5.65 -4.07 -21.69
CA GLY A 195 -7.03 -3.72 -22.05
C GLY A 195 -7.21 -2.22 -22.32
N CYS A 196 -6.68 -1.36 -21.44
CA CYS A 196 -6.70 0.09 -21.59
C CYS A 196 -5.95 0.55 -22.85
N LEU A 197 -4.75 0.00 -23.11
CA LEU A 197 -3.96 0.35 -24.29
C LEU A 197 -4.71 0.01 -25.59
N MET A 198 -5.28 -1.20 -25.68
CA MET A 198 -6.07 -1.61 -26.84
C MET A 198 -7.33 -0.75 -27.01
N PHE A 199 -7.95 -0.32 -25.91
CA PHE A 199 -9.09 0.60 -25.95
C PHE A 199 -8.72 1.96 -26.54
N PHE A 200 -7.66 2.60 -26.04
CA PHE A 200 -7.24 3.91 -26.54
C PHE A 200 -6.83 3.85 -28.02
N LEU A 201 -6.17 2.77 -28.44
CA LEU A 201 -5.82 2.55 -29.83
C LEU A 201 -7.07 2.40 -30.72
N ALA A 202 -8.05 1.62 -30.27
CA ALA A 202 -9.32 1.47 -30.99
C ALA A 202 -10.10 2.80 -31.06
N LEU A 203 -10.09 3.59 -29.98
CA LEU A 203 -10.75 4.88 -29.91
C LEU A 203 -10.06 5.91 -30.83
N PHE A 204 -8.73 5.90 -30.90
CA PHE A 204 -7.96 6.72 -31.83
C PHE A 204 -8.31 6.40 -33.29
N VAL A 205 -8.32 5.11 -33.65
CA VAL A 205 -8.70 4.66 -35.00
C VAL A 205 -10.14 5.06 -35.33
N ALA A 206 -11.08 4.85 -34.41
CA ALA A 206 -12.48 5.24 -34.59
C ALA A 206 -12.64 6.76 -34.79
N PHE A 207 -11.87 7.56 -34.06
CA PHE A 207 -11.87 9.02 -34.21
C PHE A 207 -11.33 9.46 -35.58
N VAL A 208 -10.23 8.85 -36.05
CA VAL A 208 -9.67 9.13 -37.40
C VAL A 208 -10.66 8.78 -38.50
N ILE A 209 -11.43 7.69 -38.35
CA ILE A 209 -12.47 7.27 -39.32
C ILE A 209 -13.70 8.18 -39.24
N PHE A 210 -14.01 8.71 -38.06
CA PHE A 210 -15.12 9.64 -37.83
C PHE A 210 -14.91 11.00 -38.53
N LEU A 211 -13.71 11.58 -38.44
CA LEU A 211 -13.40 12.92 -38.98
C LEU A 211 -13.82 13.14 -40.46
N PRO A 212 -13.56 12.22 -41.40
CA PRO A 212 -13.97 12.40 -42.80
C PRO A 212 -15.42 11.99 -43.10
N ASN A 213 -16.01 11.08 -42.32
CA ASN A 213 -17.32 10.47 -42.66
C ASN A 213 -18.49 11.05 -41.85
N GLY A 214 -18.24 11.67 -40.69
CA GLY A 214 -19.27 12.18 -39.77
C GLY A 214 -20.16 11.10 -39.15
N ASP A 215 -19.83 9.82 -39.33
CA ASP A 215 -20.63 8.70 -38.87
C ASP A 215 -20.27 8.29 -37.43
N TYR A 216 -21.18 8.56 -36.50
CA TYR A 216 -21.04 8.25 -35.08
C TYR A 216 -21.12 6.75 -34.77
N LEU A 217 -21.51 5.90 -35.73
CA LEU A 217 -21.60 4.45 -35.51
C LEU A 217 -20.25 3.85 -35.07
N PHE A 218 -19.16 4.23 -35.73
CA PHE A 218 -17.83 3.70 -35.40
C PHE A 218 -17.42 4.04 -33.97
N LEU A 219 -17.68 5.27 -33.54
CA LEU A 219 -17.34 5.73 -32.20
C LEU A 219 -18.22 5.03 -31.14
N THR A 220 -19.51 4.86 -31.43
CA THR A 220 -20.47 4.16 -30.57
C THR A 220 -20.12 2.67 -30.41
N VAL A 221 -19.79 1.99 -31.53
CA VAL A 221 -19.38 0.58 -31.52
C VAL A 221 -18.10 0.37 -30.74
N THR A 222 -17.11 1.27 -30.89
CA THR A 222 -15.85 1.20 -30.14
C THR A 222 -16.03 1.41 -28.65
N ILE A 223 -16.88 2.36 -28.23
CA ILE A 223 -17.19 2.55 -26.80
C ILE A 223 -17.92 1.32 -26.24
N LEU A 224 -18.89 0.77 -26.99
CA LEU A 224 -19.64 -0.40 -26.55
C LEU A 224 -18.74 -1.63 -26.45
N SER A 225 -17.87 -1.87 -27.44
CA SER A 225 -16.94 -2.99 -27.42
C SER A 225 -15.97 -2.89 -26.25
N ALA A 226 -15.45 -1.69 -25.98
CA ALA A 226 -14.59 -1.43 -24.84
C ALA A 226 -15.28 -1.69 -23.50
N TYR A 227 -16.51 -1.21 -23.35
CA TYR A 227 -17.30 -1.47 -22.14
C TYR A 227 -17.53 -2.97 -21.94
N THR A 228 -17.85 -3.70 -23.01
CA THR A 228 -18.03 -5.16 -22.93
C THR A 228 -16.73 -5.87 -22.58
N MET A 229 -15.60 -5.47 -23.17
CA MET A 229 -14.28 -6.03 -22.87
C MET A 229 -13.87 -5.75 -21.43
N TRP A 230 -14.06 -4.52 -20.94
CA TRP A 230 -13.84 -4.15 -19.55
C TRP A 230 -14.67 -5.01 -18.59
N ARG A 231 -15.95 -5.25 -18.90
CA ARG A 231 -16.82 -6.13 -18.11
C ARG A 231 -16.33 -7.58 -18.11
N VAL A 232 -15.90 -8.09 -19.26
CA VAL A 232 -15.33 -9.44 -19.37
C VAL A 232 -14.05 -9.55 -18.54
N ILE A 233 -13.14 -8.57 -18.65
CA ILE A 233 -11.92 -8.49 -17.84
C ILE A 233 -12.27 -8.46 -16.36
N SER A 234 -13.18 -7.58 -15.93
CA SER A 234 -13.60 -7.48 -14.53
C SER A 234 -14.21 -8.78 -13.99
N LEU A 235 -14.96 -9.51 -14.83
CA LEU A 235 -15.46 -10.84 -14.50
C LEU A 235 -14.30 -11.85 -14.40
N CYS A 236 -13.38 -11.89 -15.36
CA CYS A 236 -12.19 -12.72 -15.25
C CYS A 236 -11.42 -12.40 -13.95
N CYS A 237 -11.27 -11.11 -13.60
CA CYS A 237 -10.70 -10.63 -12.33
C CYS A 237 -11.39 -11.20 -11.10
N TYR A 238 -12.71 -11.24 -11.13
CA TYR A 238 -13.50 -11.73 -10.01
C TYR A 238 -13.47 -13.27 -9.86
N TRP A 239 -13.32 -14.00 -10.98
CA TRP A 239 -13.45 -15.45 -11.00
C TRP A 239 -12.12 -16.22 -11.02
N SER A 240 -11.00 -15.61 -11.43
CA SER A 240 -9.72 -16.32 -11.36
C SER A 240 -9.22 -16.41 -9.92
N ASN A 241 -8.44 -17.46 -9.67
CA ASN A 241 -7.72 -17.65 -8.42
C ASN A 241 -6.27 -17.16 -8.59
N PRO A 242 -5.90 -15.96 -8.10
CA PRO A 242 -4.53 -15.49 -8.16
C PRO A 242 -3.66 -16.05 -7.02
N LEU A 243 -4.25 -16.78 -6.05
CA LEU A 243 -3.52 -17.24 -4.87
C LEU A 243 -2.55 -18.38 -5.19
N PRO A 244 -1.40 -18.44 -4.51
CA PRO A 244 -0.51 -19.60 -4.57
C PRO A 244 -1.26 -20.88 -4.20
N PRO A 245 -0.96 -22.03 -4.85
CA PRO A 245 -1.65 -23.30 -4.58
C PRO A 245 -1.59 -23.74 -3.11
N GLU A 246 -0.56 -23.30 -2.39
CA GLU A 246 -0.29 -23.61 -0.98
C GLU A 246 -1.09 -22.73 0.00
N LEU A 247 -1.64 -21.60 -0.44
CA LEU A 247 -2.30 -20.60 0.40
C LEU A 247 -3.78 -20.46 0.02
N GLN A 248 -4.57 -21.52 0.22
CA GLN A 248 -5.99 -21.52 -0.13
C GLN A 248 -6.92 -21.11 1.02
N THR A 249 -6.55 -21.45 2.26
CA THR A 249 -7.36 -21.17 3.45
C THR A 249 -6.67 -20.20 4.39
N PHE A 250 -7.45 -19.57 5.28
CA PHE A 250 -6.89 -18.70 6.33
C PHE A 250 -5.97 -19.46 7.29
N ARG A 251 -6.18 -20.78 7.49
CA ARG A 251 -5.27 -21.63 8.24
C ARG A 251 -3.90 -21.70 7.56
N ASP A 252 -3.87 -21.97 6.26
CA ASP A 252 -2.61 -22.11 5.52
C ASP A 252 -1.81 -20.80 5.58
N LEU A 253 -2.51 -19.69 5.41
CA LEU A 253 -1.95 -18.35 5.52
C LEU A 253 -1.42 -18.05 6.94
N ALA A 254 -2.18 -18.38 7.98
CA ALA A 254 -1.76 -18.17 9.35
C ALA A 254 -0.54 -19.03 9.74
N VAL A 255 -0.48 -20.27 9.27
CA VAL A 255 0.69 -21.14 9.45
C VAL A 255 1.89 -20.58 8.72
N TRP A 256 1.69 -20.09 7.49
CA TRP A 256 2.75 -19.51 6.69
C TRP A 256 3.34 -18.26 7.35
N ILE A 257 2.50 -17.32 7.80
CA ILE A 257 2.93 -16.12 8.55
C ILE A 257 3.70 -16.53 9.81
N ALA A 258 3.15 -17.45 10.61
CA ALA A 258 3.79 -17.88 11.85
C ALA A 258 5.18 -18.52 11.65
N ASN A 259 5.40 -19.18 10.51
CA ASN A 259 6.68 -19.79 10.18
C ASN A 259 7.71 -18.76 9.67
N HIS A 260 7.28 -17.65 9.08
CA HIS A 260 8.15 -16.62 8.51
C HIS A 260 8.37 -15.41 9.44
N ASP A 261 7.50 -15.18 10.42
CA ASP A 261 7.64 -14.14 11.46
C ASP A 261 8.66 -14.50 12.58
N CYS A 262 9.26 -15.69 12.53
CA CYS A 262 10.19 -16.17 13.55
C CYS A 262 11.51 -15.37 13.63
N ASP A 263 11.87 -14.57 12.62
CA ASP A 263 13.12 -13.82 12.60
C ASP A 263 13.03 -12.42 13.24
N ALA A 264 11.82 -11.87 13.42
CA ALA A 264 11.62 -10.56 14.06
C ALA A 264 11.62 -10.63 15.61
N VAL A 265 11.63 -11.84 16.21
CA VAL A 265 11.39 -12.05 17.64
C VAL A 265 12.40 -13.03 18.28
N ARG A 266 13.68 -12.97 17.91
CA ARG A 266 14.71 -13.37 18.89
C ARG A 266 15.10 -12.13 19.69
N PRO A 267 14.67 -11.98 20.96
CA PRO A 267 15.39 -11.09 21.85
C PRO A 267 16.85 -11.53 21.82
N SER A 268 17.76 -10.58 21.65
CA SER A 268 19.18 -10.83 21.84
C SER A 268 19.33 -11.41 23.24
N VAL A 269 19.51 -12.74 23.30
CA VAL A 269 19.98 -13.38 24.52
C VAL A 269 21.36 -12.79 24.70
N LYS A 270 21.47 -11.78 25.56
CA LYS A 270 22.73 -11.41 26.16
C LYS A 270 23.23 -12.68 26.82
N SER A 271 24.15 -13.37 26.15
CA SER A 271 25.09 -14.25 26.81
C SER A 271 25.90 -13.37 27.75
N GLY A 272 25.38 -13.21 28.97
CA GLY A 272 26.14 -12.73 30.11
C GLY A 272 27.11 -13.81 30.57
N PRO A 273 28.16 -13.40 31.30
CA PRO A 273 29.56 -13.83 31.21
C PRO A 273 29.83 -15.32 31.44
#